data_AF-A0A7J9FQG2-F1
#
_entry.id   AF-A0A7J9FQG2-F1
#
_cell.length_a   1.000
_cell.length_b   1.000
_cell.length_c   1.000
_cell.angle_alpha   90.00
_cell.angle_beta   90.00
_cell.angle_gamma   90.00
#
_symmetry.space_group_name_H-M   'P 1'
#
loop_
_entity.id
_entity.type
_entity.pdbx_description
1 polymer ?
#
loop_
_entity_poly.entity_id
_entity_poly.type
_entity_poly.pdbx_seq_one_letter_code
_entity_poly.pdbx_strand_id
1 'polypeptide(L)'
;SLLSGFHECLSSPVDQLKSYILTQRGADAFLPEITPSAAPQPFLPLLAPSPLSPFTNSTIPKLSGLCMLNFTASQSLMTMTSTDCWAAFAPLLANVICCPQLHATLVILVGQLSKETGVLALNRTLAKPCLSDIEQVLEGQGASDDLKQVCLIHPSNLTEASCPVKDVDEFENTVNSSELLASCEKIDPVKECCDQVCQGAISDAATRIALKSSDPLSMDGTHVLPEYSTRVNDCKTVVLRWLASKLNPYRAKEVLRGLTNCNVNKG
;
A
#
# COMPACT_ATOMS: atom_id res chain seq x y z
N SER A 1 -13.61 -0.51 -38.73
CA SER A 1 -13.96 0.11 -37.43
C SER A 1 -12.98 -0.38 -36.38
N LEU A 2 -12.45 0.57 -35.61
CA LEU A 2 -11.16 0.54 -34.92
C LEU A 2 -11.00 -0.58 -33.88
N LEU A 3 -9.84 -1.25 -33.94
CA LEU A 3 -9.14 -1.83 -32.79
C LEU A 3 -8.22 -0.75 -32.20
N SER A 4 -8.33 -0.48 -30.90
CA SER A 4 -7.36 0.30 -30.08
C SER A 4 -7.70 0.04 -28.61
N GLY A 5 -6.81 -0.34 -27.71
CA GLY A 5 -5.39 -0.65 -27.83
C GLY A 5 -4.92 -1.37 -26.56
N PHE A 6 -4.07 -2.37 -26.73
CA PHE A 6 -3.17 -2.82 -25.68
C PHE A 6 -1.94 -1.92 -25.80
N HIS A 7 -1.74 -1.03 -24.83
CA HIS A 7 -0.44 -0.39 -24.64
C HIS A 7 0.32 -1.27 -23.66
N GLU A 8 1.22 -2.12 -24.18
CA GLU A 8 2.23 -2.79 -23.38
C GLU A 8 3.05 -1.71 -22.65
N CYS A 9 3.27 -1.84 -21.32
CA CYS A 9 4.30 -1.05 -20.64
C CYS A 9 5.65 -1.48 -21.27
N LEU A 10 6.08 -0.81 -22.35
CA LEU A 10 7.32 -1.13 -23.05
C LEU A 10 8.51 -0.81 -22.14
N SER A 11 9.06 -1.86 -21.52
CA SER A 11 10.36 -1.80 -20.85
C SER A 11 11.48 -1.95 -21.88
N SER A 12 12.32 -0.89 -22.01
CA SER A 12 13.69 -0.85 -22.61
C SER A 12 13.82 -0.88 -24.16
N PRO A 13 14.90 -0.32 -24.79
CA PRO A 13 16.34 -0.53 -24.48
C PRO A 13 17.38 0.61 -24.78
N VAL A 14 18.65 0.44 -24.34
CA VAL A 14 19.93 0.50 -25.13
C VAL A 14 21.18 0.93 -24.31
N ASP A 15 22.17 0.02 -24.29
CA ASP A 15 23.65 0.12 -24.26
C ASP A 15 24.40 1.32 -23.64
N GLN A 16 25.27 1.01 -22.66
CA GLN A 16 26.73 1.21 -22.78
C GLN A 16 27.48 0.66 -21.54
N LEU A 17 28.13 -0.50 -21.65
CA LEU A 17 29.40 -0.71 -20.94
C LEU A 17 30.36 -1.52 -21.80
N LYS A 18 31.45 -0.84 -22.16
CA LYS A 18 32.54 -1.29 -23.02
C LYS A 18 33.71 -1.78 -22.15
N SER A 19 34.40 -2.81 -22.62
CA SER A 19 35.70 -3.35 -22.15
C SER A 19 35.62 -4.23 -20.88
N TYR A 20 36.12 -5.47 -20.84
CA TYR A 20 37.41 -5.95 -21.34
C TYR A 20 37.35 -7.37 -21.93
N ILE A 21 37.97 -7.52 -23.10
CA ILE A 21 38.42 -8.80 -23.67
C ILE A 21 39.65 -9.26 -22.88
N LEU A 22 39.61 -10.47 -22.33
CA LEU A 22 40.80 -11.29 -22.07
C LEU A 22 40.52 -12.71 -22.55
N THR A 23 41.23 -13.06 -23.61
CA THR A 23 41.27 -14.34 -24.31
C THR A 23 41.63 -15.50 -23.39
N GLN A 24 40.83 -16.57 -23.42
CA GLN A 24 41.33 -17.93 -23.23
C GLN A 24 40.63 -18.90 -24.18
N ARG A 25 41.47 -19.62 -24.93
CA ARG A 25 41.18 -20.59 -25.98
C ARG A 25 41.06 -21.98 -25.34
N GLY A 26 40.05 -22.76 -25.72
CA GLY A 26 40.11 -24.22 -25.66
C GLY A 26 38.83 -24.93 -25.22
N ALA A 27 38.46 -25.93 -26.04
CA ALA A 27 37.50 -27.01 -25.83
C ALA A 27 36.02 -26.72 -26.17
N ASP A 28 35.69 -27.06 -27.42
CA ASP A 28 34.36 -27.47 -27.86
C ASP A 28 33.79 -28.53 -26.90
N ALA A 29 32.80 -28.13 -26.10
CA ALA A 29 31.95 -29.03 -25.33
C ALA A 29 30.52 -28.86 -25.84
N PHE A 30 30.05 -29.90 -26.52
CA PHE A 30 28.71 -30.09 -27.06
C PHE A 30 27.62 -29.60 -26.08
N LEU A 31 26.98 -28.48 -26.41
CA LEU A 31 25.70 -28.12 -25.82
C LEU A 31 24.64 -28.99 -26.47
N PRO A 32 23.81 -29.74 -25.72
CA PRO A 32 22.69 -30.45 -26.31
C PRO A 32 21.69 -29.41 -26.84
N GLU A 33 21.48 -29.44 -28.14
CA GLU A 33 20.46 -28.67 -28.84
C GLU A 33 19.09 -29.12 -28.31
N ILE A 34 18.49 -28.34 -27.41
CA ILE A 34 17.16 -28.63 -26.87
C ILE A 34 16.15 -28.25 -27.95
N THR A 35 15.83 -29.20 -28.83
CA THR A 35 14.69 -29.07 -29.75
C THR A 35 13.42 -28.76 -28.93
N PRO A 36 12.64 -27.70 -29.25
CA PRO A 36 11.39 -27.40 -28.56
C PRO A 36 10.31 -28.35 -29.08
N SER A 37 10.38 -29.62 -28.68
CA SER A 37 9.36 -30.62 -29.00
C SER A 37 8.49 -30.88 -27.79
N ALA A 38 7.72 -29.89 -27.40
CA ALA A 38 6.46 -30.08 -26.69
C ALA A 38 5.61 -28.83 -26.89
N ALA A 39 4.50 -28.96 -27.61
CA ALA A 39 3.43 -27.96 -27.55
C ALA A 39 3.06 -27.75 -26.06
N PRO A 40 2.80 -26.52 -25.60
CA PRO A 40 2.39 -26.29 -24.22
C PRO A 40 1.15 -27.15 -23.97
N GLN A 41 1.22 -28.04 -22.98
CA GLN A 41 0.03 -28.77 -22.58
C GLN A 41 -1.04 -27.73 -22.22
N PRO A 42 -2.25 -27.83 -22.77
CA PRO A 42 -3.32 -26.92 -22.39
C PRO A 42 -3.48 -27.03 -20.88
N PHE A 43 -3.39 -25.89 -20.19
CA PHE A 43 -3.69 -25.82 -18.77
C PHE A 43 -5.05 -26.48 -18.58
N LEU A 44 -5.06 -27.66 -17.97
CA LEU A 44 -6.30 -28.28 -17.53
C LEU A 44 -7.00 -27.23 -16.66
N PRO A 45 -8.28 -26.93 -16.89
CA PRO A 45 -8.98 -25.97 -16.06
C PRO A 45 -8.94 -26.53 -14.64
N LEU A 46 -8.03 -25.99 -13.82
CA LEU A 46 -8.07 -26.14 -12.38
C LEU A 46 -9.45 -25.64 -12.02
N LEU A 47 -10.33 -26.57 -11.63
CA LEU A 47 -11.62 -26.24 -11.04
C LEU A 47 -11.31 -25.15 -10.01
N ALA A 48 -11.88 -23.95 -10.24
CA ALA A 48 -11.74 -22.87 -9.29
C ALA A 48 -12.11 -23.46 -7.92
N PRO A 49 -11.26 -23.30 -6.89
CA PRO A 49 -11.56 -23.85 -5.58
C PRO A 49 -12.96 -23.40 -5.20
N SER A 50 -13.77 -24.33 -4.68
CA SER A 50 -15.13 -24.03 -4.23
C SER A 50 -15.09 -22.76 -3.37
N PRO A 51 -16.03 -21.82 -3.57
CA PRO A 51 -16.03 -20.58 -2.81
C PRO A 51 -15.94 -20.91 -1.33
N LEU A 52 -14.98 -20.27 -0.65
CA LEU A 52 -14.77 -20.46 0.79
C LEU A 52 -16.12 -20.28 1.49
N SER A 53 -16.51 -21.24 2.32
CA SER A 53 -17.71 -21.12 3.13
C SER A 53 -17.60 -19.83 3.94
N PRO A 54 -18.65 -18.99 4.00
CA PRO A 54 -18.63 -17.77 4.79
C PRO A 54 -18.18 -18.08 6.22
N PHE A 55 -17.35 -17.22 6.79
CA PHE A 55 -17.02 -17.32 8.20
C PHE A 55 -18.30 -17.18 9.03
N THR A 56 -18.68 -18.24 9.74
CA THR A 56 -19.92 -18.29 10.53
C THR A 56 -19.70 -18.01 12.02
N ASN A 57 -18.44 -17.94 12.47
CA ASN A 57 -18.10 -17.84 13.88
C ASN A 57 -17.86 -16.39 14.30
N SER A 58 -18.85 -15.52 14.09
CA SER A 58 -18.75 -14.12 14.47
C SER A 58 -18.83 -13.94 15.98
N THR A 59 -17.68 -13.77 16.63
CA THR A 59 -17.59 -13.29 18.01
C THR A 59 -17.89 -11.79 18.07
N ILE A 60 -18.66 -11.37 19.07
CA ILE A 60 -18.91 -9.93 19.31
C ILE A 60 -17.59 -9.31 19.78
N PRO A 61 -17.00 -8.35 19.03
CA PRO A 61 -15.71 -7.78 19.38
C PRO A 61 -15.81 -6.95 20.67
N LYS A 62 -14.84 -7.10 21.58
CA LYS A 62 -14.84 -6.41 22.88
C LYS A 62 -14.04 -5.11 22.78
N LEU A 63 -14.67 -4.07 22.25
CA LEU A 63 -14.01 -2.79 22.03
C LEU A 63 -13.64 -2.07 23.34
N SER A 64 -12.56 -1.31 23.30
CA SER A 64 -12.04 -0.50 24.41
C SER A 64 -12.96 0.67 24.79
N GLY A 65 -13.74 1.16 23.82
CA GLY A 65 -14.56 2.37 23.96
C GLY A 65 -13.78 3.68 23.88
N LEU A 66 -12.46 3.64 23.66
CA LEU A 66 -11.60 4.82 23.54
C LEU A 66 -11.38 5.25 22.08
N CYS A 67 -11.60 4.34 21.13
CA CYS A 67 -11.39 4.62 19.72
C CYS A 67 -12.59 5.28 19.07
N MET A 68 -12.39 6.45 18.47
CA MET A 68 -13.45 7.24 17.82
C MET A 68 -13.69 6.82 16.35
N LEU A 69 -13.11 5.71 15.89
CA LEU A 69 -13.28 5.24 14.52
C LEU A 69 -14.69 4.70 14.30
N ASN A 70 -15.30 5.07 13.18
CA ASN A 70 -16.64 4.61 12.80
C ASN A 70 -16.57 3.28 12.04
N PHE A 71 -16.53 2.18 12.79
CA PHE A 71 -16.50 0.82 12.23
C PHE A 71 -17.75 0.47 11.43
N THR A 72 -18.92 1.01 11.81
CA THR A 72 -20.18 0.78 11.09
C THR A 72 -20.14 1.40 9.69
N ALA A 73 -19.68 2.65 9.58
CA ALA A 73 -19.51 3.31 8.28
C ALA A 73 -18.45 2.63 7.39
N SER A 74 -17.54 1.88 8.01
CA SER A 74 -16.43 1.17 7.35
C SER A 74 -16.65 -0.33 7.26
N GLN A 75 -17.86 -0.85 7.52
CA GLN A 75 -18.11 -2.29 7.62
C GLN A 75 -17.69 -3.05 6.36
N SER A 76 -18.07 -2.55 5.18
CA SER A 76 -17.71 -3.20 3.91
C SER A 76 -16.19 -3.31 3.68
N LEU A 77 -15.44 -2.31 4.13
CA LEU A 77 -13.98 -2.30 4.08
C LEU A 77 -13.40 -3.31 5.08
N MET A 78 -13.89 -3.30 6.32
CA MET A 78 -13.44 -4.22 7.37
C MET A 78 -13.68 -5.68 6.99
N THR A 79 -14.85 -5.99 6.40
CA THR A 79 -15.17 -7.35 5.93
C THR A 79 -14.27 -7.80 4.79
N MET A 80 -13.97 -6.91 3.85
CA MET A 80 -13.04 -7.22 2.75
C MET A 80 -11.65 -7.53 3.29
N THR A 81 -11.14 -6.69 4.19
CA THR A 81 -9.83 -6.90 4.83
C THR A 81 -9.78 -8.16 5.65
N SER A 82 -10.84 -8.49 6.38
CA SER A 82 -10.94 -9.76 7.11
C SER A 82 -10.89 -10.98 6.20
N THR A 83 -11.54 -10.88 5.02
CA THR A 83 -11.49 -11.93 3.99
C THR A 83 -10.10 -12.05 3.36
N ASP A 84 -9.50 -10.92 3.00
CA ASP A 84 -8.16 -10.86 2.39
C ASP A 84 -7.06 -11.29 3.38
N CYS A 85 -7.33 -11.14 4.68
CA CYS A 85 -6.48 -11.56 5.80
C CYS A 85 -7.02 -12.78 6.56
N TRP A 86 -7.79 -13.64 5.89
CA TRP A 86 -8.40 -14.79 6.54
C TRP A 86 -7.35 -15.65 7.26
N ALA A 87 -7.63 -16.04 8.50
CA ALA A 87 -6.65 -16.65 9.40
C ALA A 87 -5.89 -17.85 8.79
N ALA A 88 -6.58 -18.67 7.99
CA ALA A 88 -5.98 -19.85 7.35
C ALA A 88 -4.97 -19.51 6.24
N PHE A 89 -5.07 -18.35 5.59
CA PHE A 89 -4.22 -17.98 4.47
C PHE A 89 -3.37 -16.72 4.71
N ALA A 90 -3.61 -15.97 5.78
CA ALA A 90 -2.89 -14.74 6.06
C ALA A 90 -1.35 -14.93 6.04
N PRO A 91 -0.75 -15.99 6.62
CA PRO A 91 0.70 -16.17 6.54
C PRO A 91 1.22 -16.42 5.11
N LEU A 92 0.40 -17.00 4.23
CA LEU A 92 0.78 -17.29 2.84
C LEU A 92 0.55 -16.10 1.91
N LEU A 93 -0.51 -15.32 2.15
CA LEU A 93 -0.94 -14.21 1.30
C LEU A 93 -0.61 -12.82 1.89
N ALA A 94 0.17 -12.79 2.97
CA ALA A 94 0.55 -11.60 3.73
C ALA A 94 0.99 -10.45 2.81
N ASN A 95 2.06 -10.67 2.05
CA ASN A 95 2.75 -9.61 1.30
C ASN A 95 1.99 -9.15 0.06
N VAL A 96 1.13 -10.00 -0.50
CA VAL A 96 0.48 -9.75 -1.80
C VAL A 96 -0.95 -9.24 -1.68
N ILE A 97 -1.68 -9.69 -0.66
CA ILE A 97 -3.11 -9.41 -0.50
C ILE A 97 -3.37 -8.86 0.90
N CYS A 98 -3.11 -9.63 1.96
CA CYS A 98 -3.56 -9.28 3.30
C CYS A 98 -2.97 -7.95 3.81
N CYS A 99 -1.66 -7.82 3.90
CA CYS A 99 -1.03 -6.64 4.50
C CYS A 99 -1.25 -5.37 3.69
N PRO A 100 -1.18 -5.37 2.34
CA PRO A 100 -1.59 -4.22 1.54
C PRO A 100 -3.03 -3.76 1.83
N GLN A 101 -3.97 -4.70 2.02
CA GLN A 101 -5.37 -4.38 2.31
C GLN A 101 -5.56 -3.87 3.74
N LEU A 102 -4.83 -4.46 4.70
CA LEU A 102 -4.82 -4.00 6.08
C LEU A 102 -4.28 -2.57 6.16
N HIS A 103 -3.14 -2.27 5.55
CA HIS A 103 -2.58 -0.92 5.52
C HIS A 103 -3.53 0.08 4.87
N ALA A 104 -4.14 -0.25 3.73
CA ALA A 104 -5.13 0.61 3.08
C ALA A 104 -6.34 0.85 4.02
N THR A 105 -6.76 -0.17 4.76
CA THR A 105 -7.85 -0.07 5.74
C THR A 105 -7.52 0.90 6.86
N LEU A 106 -6.34 0.78 7.47
CA LEU A 106 -5.89 1.70 8.52
C LEU A 106 -5.86 3.15 8.01
N VAL A 107 -5.35 3.36 6.79
CA VAL A 107 -5.34 4.68 6.14
C VAL A 107 -6.75 5.23 5.94
N ILE A 108 -7.69 4.44 5.42
CA ILE A 108 -9.05 4.89 5.16
C ILE A 108 -9.78 5.21 6.45
N LEU A 109 -9.63 4.38 7.49
CA LEU A 109 -10.26 4.61 8.79
C LEU A 109 -9.83 5.95 9.40
N VAL A 110 -8.51 6.23 9.43
CA VAL A 110 -8.00 7.51 9.92
C VAL A 110 -8.41 8.67 9.00
N GLY A 111 -8.41 8.45 7.68
CA GLY A 111 -8.89 9.45 6.72
C GLY A 111 -10.38 9.80 6.88
N GLN A 112 -11.24 8.83 7.19
CA GLN A 112 -12.65 9.11 7.49
C GLN A 112 -12.80 9.90 8.78
N LEU A 113 -12.06 9.54 9.84
CA LEU A 113 -12.05 10.32 11.08
C LEU A 113 -11.56 11.76 10.84
N SER A 114 -10.61 11.94 9.93
CA SER A 114 -10.08 13.25 9.55
C SER A 114 -11.14 14.19 8.98
N LYS A 115 -12.17 13.68 8.30
CA LYS A 115 -13.29 14.51 7.79
C LYS A 115 -14.03 15.23 8.91
N GLU A 116 -14.14 14.61 10.07
CA GLU A 116 -14.87 15.13 11.22
C GLU A 116 -13.96 15.95 12.15
N THR A 117 -12.68 15.56 12.24
CA THR A 117 -11.75 16.10 13.24
C THR A 117 -10.74 17.10 12.68
N GLY A 118 -10.50 17.12 11.37
CA GLY A 118 -9.45 17.93 10.74
C GLY A 118 -8.02 17.43 10.97
N VAL A 119 -7.84 16.24 11.57
CA VAL A 119 -6.51 15.68 11.91
C VAL A 119 -6.24 14.42 11.07
N LEU A 120 -5.02 14.30 10.53
CA LEU A 120 -4.53 13.22 9.65
C LEU A 120 -3.78 12.11 10.41
N ALA A 121 -3.77 12.16 11.73
CA ALA A 121 -3.08 11.22 12.60
C ALA A 121 -3.79 11.12 13.95
N LEU A 122 -3.82 9.93 14.53
CA LEU A 122 -4.27 9.75 15.90
C LEU A 122 -3.21 10.24 16.89
N ASN A 123 -3.68 10.73 18.03
CA ASN A 123 -2.82 10.95 19.18
C ASN A 123 -2.16 9.62 19.61
N ARG A 124 -0.88 9.68 20.00
CA ARG A 124 -0.11 8.50 20.44
C ARG A 124 -0.80 7.68 21.54
N THR A 125 -1.53 8.35 22.42
CA THR A 125 -2.29 7.72 23.50
C THR A 125 -3.50 6.92 23.01
N LEU A 126 -4.13 7.35 21.91
CA LEU A 126 -5.30 6.70 21.31
C LEU A 126 -4.93 5.63 20.29
N ALA A 127 -3.72 5.69 19.72
CA ALA A 127 -3.28 4.77 18.69
C ALA A 127 -3.28 3.30 19.13
N LYS A 128 -2.80 3.01 20.35
CA LYS A 128 -2.77 1.64 20.88
C LYS A 128 -4.18 1.05 21.09
N PRO A 129 -5.11 1.71 21.82
CA PRO A 129 -6.47 1.19 21.95
C PRO A 129 -7.20 1.13 20.60
N CYS A 130 -6.99 2.10 19.70
CA CYS A 130 -7.59 2.04 18.37
C CYS A 130 -7.12 0.86 17.53
N LEU A 131 -5.81 0.58 17.52
CA LEU A 131 -5.30 -0.59 16.79
C LEU A 131 -5.89 -1.88 17.36
N SER A 132 -5.98 -1.99 18.69
CA SER A 132 -6.59 -3.14 19.36
C SER A 132 -8.07 -3.32 19.01
N ASP A 133 -8.82 -2.22 18.87
CA ASP A 133 -10.23 -2.26 18.50
C ASP A 133 -10.40 -2.68 17.03
N ILE A 134 -9.55 -2.18 16.13
CA ILE A 134 -9.52 -2.61 14.72
C ILE A 134 -9.28 -4.11 14.61
N GLU A 135 -8.27 -4.63 15.31
CA GLU A 135 -7.95 -6.07 15.28
C GLU A 135 -9.10 -6.92 15.79
N GLN A 136 -9.70 -6.58 16.92
CA GLN A 136 -10.84 -7.34 17.43
C GLN A 136 -12.01 -7.37 16.46
N VAL A 137 -12.28 -6.27 15.74
CA VAL A 137 -13.31 -6.23 14.70
C VAL A 137 -12.96 -7.13 13.51
N LEU A 138 -11.68 -7.19 13.11
CA LEU A 138 -11.22 -8.05 12.01
C LEU A 138 -11.22 -9.53 12.40
N GLU A 139 -10.72 -9.86 13.59
CA GLU A 139 -10.70 -11.20 14.19
C GLU A 139 -12.12 -11.75 14.37
N GLY A 140 -13.04 -10.93 14.88
CA GLY A 140 -14.46 -11.28 14.99
C GLY A 140 -15.14 -11.54 13.65
N GLN A 141 -14.49 -11.20 12.53
CA GLN A 141 -14.93 -11.49 11.16
C GLN A 141 -14.14 -12.61 10.48
N GLY A 142 -13.17 -13.23 11.19
CA GLY A 142 -12.40 -14.38 10.73
C GLY A 142 -10.97 -14.06 10.27
N ALA A 143 -10.51 -12.82 10.40
CA ALA A 143 -9.11 -12.50 10.12
C ALA A 143 -8.18 -13.23 11.10
N SER A 144 -6.91 -13.35 10.73
CA SER A 144 -5.89 -13.82 11.68
C SER A 144 -5.90 -13.00 12.97
N ASP A 145 -5.67 -13.65 14.10
CA ASP A 145 -5.43 -13.03 15.42
C ASP A 145 -3.98 -12.55 15.59
N ASP A 146 -3.13 -12.77 14.59
CA ASP A 146 -1.71 -12.42 14.61
C ASP A 146 -1.35 -11.38 13.52
N LEU A 147 -2.31 -10.57 13.07
CA LEU A 147 -2.08 -9.56 12.02
C LEU A 147 -0.93 -8.59 12.36
N LYS A 148 -0.73 -8.28 13.64
CA LYS A 148 0.42 -7.51 14.13
C LYS A 148 1.75 -8.09 13.70
N GLN A 149 1.94 -9.40 13.83
CA GLN A 149 3.20 -10.05 13.47
C GLN A 149 3.25 -10.36 11.98
N VAL A 150 2.13 -10.83 11.41
CA VAL A 150 2.04 -11.17 9.98
C VAL A 150 2.30 -9.94 9.09
N CYS A 151 1.78 -8.78 9.46
CA CYS A 151 1.89 -7.54 8.68
C CYS A 151 2.79 -6.48 9.30
N LEU A 152 3.46 -6.78 10.42
CA LEU A 152 4.35 -5.84 11.12
C LEU A 152 3.68 -4.48 11.40
N ILE A 153 2.40 -4.50 11.79
CA ILE A 153 1.65 -3.29 12.12
C ILE A 153 1.87 -2.87 13.58
N HIS A 154 1.99 -1.57 13.79
CA HIS A 154 2.24 -0.94 15.08
C HIS A 154 1.29 0.23 15.31
N PRO A 155 1.07 0.65 16.57
CA PRO A 155 0.26 1.84 16.85
C PRO A 155 0.77 3.10 16.14
N SER A 156 2.08 3.23 15.92
CA SER A 156 2.67 4.34 15.14
C SER A 156 2.14 4.42 13.70
N ASN A 157 1.68 3.31 13.10
CA ASN A 157 1.04 3.33 11.78
C ASN A 157 -0.31 4.05 11.77
N LEU A 158 -0.86 4.42 12.93
CA LEU A 158 -2.06 5.27 13.07
C LEU A 158 -1.74 6.73 13.45
N THR A 159 -0.48 7.03 13.80
CA THR A 159 -0.04 8.38 14.16
C THR A 159 0.70 9.04 12.99
N GLU A 160 1.24 10.24 13.20
CA GLU A 160 2.09 10.97 12.26
C GLU A 160 3.49 10.36 12.12
N ALA A 161 3.85 9.44 13.02
CA ALA A 161 5.19 8.89 13.18
C ALA A 161 6.26 10.00 13.19
N SER A 162 7.15 10.07 12.20
CA SER A 162 8.15 11.14 12.06
C SER A 162 7.73 12.28 11.12
N CYS A 163 6.56 12.21 10.49
CA CYS A 163 6.08 13.25 9.59
C CYS A 163 5.70 14.52 10.38
N PRO A 164 6.17 15.72 9.96
CA PRO A 164 5.97 16.94 10.75
C PRO A 164 4.56 17.53 10.65
N VAL A 165 3.73 17.06 9.71
CA VAL A 165 2.37 17.57 9.49
C VAL A 165 1.37 16.53 9.95
N LYS A 166 0.40 16.96 10.74
CA LYS A 166 -0.71 16.12 11.23
C LYS A 166 -2.09 16.76 11.04
N ASP A 167 -2.17 18.04 10.70
CA ASP A 167 -3.43 18.78 10.57
C ASP A 167 -3.75 19.03 9.08
N VAL A 168 -5.04 18.99 8.71
CA VAL A 168 -5.49 19.14 7.32
C VAL A 168 -5.15 20.54 6.77
N ASP A 169 -5.37 21.60 7.55
CA ASP A 169 -5.08 22.96 7.11
C ASP A 169 -3.58 23.15 6.85
N GLU A 170 -2.73 22.60 7.72
CA GLU A 170 -1.28 22.66 7.54
C GLU A 170 -0.82 21.89 6.30
N PHE A 171 -1.43 20.72 6.07
CA PHE A 171 -1.19 19.91 4.88
C PHE A 171 -1.53 20.70 3.61
N GLU A 172 -2.75 21.26 3.54
CA GLU A 172 -3.25 21.93 2.34
C GLU A 172 -2.49 23.23 2.02
N ASN A 173 -1.94 23.89 3.03
CA ASN A 173 -1.04 25.03 2.86
C ASN A 173 0.37 24.63 2.38
N THR A 174 0.77 23.37 2.56
CA THR A 174 2.13 22.88 2.24
C THR A 174 2.20 22.26 0.84
N VAL A 175 1.11 21.65 0.36
CA VAL A 175 1.08 20.90 -0.90
C VAL A 175 0.05 21.45 -1.88
N ASN A 176 0.27 21.21 -3.18
CA ASN A 176 -0.73 21.52 -4.20
C ASN A 176 -1.87 20.49 -4.15
N SER A 177 -2.80 20.71 -3.24
CA SER A 177 -3.89 19.77 -2.92
C SER A 177 -4.83 19.53 -4.10
N SER A 178 -5.06 20.54 -4.94
CA SER A 178 -5.91 20.39 -6.13
C SER A 178 -5.28 19.48 -7.18
N GLU A 179 -3.98 19.63 -7.43
CA GLU A 179 -3.22 18.76 -8.35
C GLU A 179 -3.09 17.34 -7.81
N LEU A 180 -2.81 17.17 -6.52
CA LEU A 180 -2.76 15.87 -5.87
C LEU A 180 -4.11 15.13 -5.97
N LEU A 181 -5.22 15.81 -5.68
CA LEU A 181 -6.54 15.22 -5.79
C LEU A 181 -6.87 14.88 -7.25
N ALA A 182 -6.61 15.79 -8.20
CA ALA A 182 -6.85 15.55 -9.62
C ALA A 182 -6.07 14.34 -10.16
N SER A 183 -4.86 14.12 -9.66
CA SER A 183 -4.01 12.98 -10.04
C SER A 183 -4.51 11.65 -9.47
N CYS A 184 -5.22 11.66 -8.34
CA CYS A 184 -5.53 10.46 -7.55
C CYS A 184 -7.01 10.14 -7.39
N GLU A 185 -7.93 11.07 -7.69
CA GLU A 185 -9.37 10.88 -7.45
C GLU A 185 -9.94 9.69 -8.24
N LYS A 186 -9.38 9.43 -9.41
CA LYS A 186 -9.73 8.30 -10.25
C LYS A 186 -8.49 7.76 -10.94
N ILE A 187 -8.10 6.55 -10.57
CA ILE A 187 -6.98 5.85 -11.19
C ILE A 187 -7.49 4.71 -12.08
N ASP A 188 -6.79 4.48 -13.18
CA ASP A 188 -6.84 3.22 -13.90
C ASP A 188 -5.68 2.37 -13.38
N PRO A 189 -5.91 1.22 -12.71
CA PRO A 189 -4.84 0.46 -12.09
C PRO A 189 -3.74 0.04 -13.06
N VAL A 190 -4.07 -0.25 -14.32
CA VAL A 190 -3.07 -0.70 -15.30
C VAL A 190 -2.18 0.48 -15.71
N LYS A 191 -2.80 1.62 -16.04
CA LYS A 191 -2.04 2.83 -16.40
C LYS A 191 -1.23 3.37 -15.23
N GLU A 192 -1.80 3.36 -14.03
CA GLU A 192 -1.11 3.83 -12.82
C GLU A 192 0.15 3.01 -12.55
N CYS A 193 0.16 1.71 -12.86
CA CYS A 193 1.36 0.90 -12.71
C CYS A 193 2.46 1.23 -13.72
N CYS A 194 2.13 1.69 -14.93
CA CYS A 194 3.13 2.14 -15.91
C CYS A 194 3.56 3.60 -15.63
N ASP A 195 2.60 4.50 -15.52
CA ASP A 195 2.82 5.96 -15.56
C ASP A 195 3.09 6.56 -14.17
N GLN A 196 2.64 5.88 -13.10
CA GLN A 196 2.81 6.29 -11.70
C GLN A 196 2.41 7.75 -11.45
N VAL A 197 1.33 8.22 -12.07
CA VAL A 197 0.89 9.62 -11.97
C VAL A 197 0.47 9.94 -10.53
N CYS A 198 -0.41 9.13 -9.94
CA CYS A 198 -0.83 9.35 -8.57
C CYS A 198 0.28 9.02 -7.57
N GLN A 199 1.02 7.91 -7.75
CA GLN A 199 2.17 7.56 -6.90
C GLN A 199 3.26 8.64 -6.91
N GLY A 200 3.49 9.28 -8.07
CA GLY A 200 4.39 10.42 -8.24
C GLY A 200 3.89 11.63 -7.46
N ALA A 201 2.64 12.03 -7.66
CA ALA A 201 2.03 13.14 -6.91
C ALA A 201 2.07 12.93 -5.39
N ILE A 202 1.82 11.70 -4.92
CA ILE A 202 1.93 11.33 -3.51
C ILE A 202 3.38 11.47 -3.00
N SER A 203 4.35 10.99 -3.78
CA SER A 203 5.76 11.05 -3.41
C SER A 203 6.28 12.49 -3.36
N ASP A 204 5.86 13.33 -4.30
CA ASP A 204 6.21 14.75 -4.34
C ASP A 204 5.60 15.51 -3.15
N ALA A 205 4.31 15.26 -2.85
CA ALA A 205 3.65 15.82 -1.68
C ALA A 205 4.35 15.41 -0.37
N ALA A 206 4.66 14.13 -0.21
CA ALA A 206 5.35 13.61 0.97
C ALA A 206 6.75 14.20 1.14
N THR A 207 7.49 14.37 0.04
CA THR A 207 8.83 14.98 0.01
C THR A 207 8.78 16.43 0.47
N ARG A 208 7.82 17.22 -0.06
CA ARG A 208 7.60 18.62 0.34
C ARG A 208 7.29 18.74 1.84
N ILE A 209 6.44 17.86 2.35
CA ILE A 209 6.08 17.85 3.77
C ILE A 209 7.29 17.48 4.64
N ALA A 210 8.03 16.42 4.27
CA ALA A 210 9.19 15.95 5.02
C ALA A 210 10.31 17.00 5.14
N LEU A 211 10.43 17.90 4.15
CA LEU A 211 11.41 18.99 4.14
C LEU A 211 11.08 20.09 5.17
N LYS A 212 9.84 20.22 5.62
CA LYS A 212 9.39 21.28 6.54
C LYS A 212 10.08 21.24 7.91
N SER A 213 10.55 20.07 8.35
CA SER A 213 11.28 19.89 9.62
C SER A 213 12.80 19.99 9.48
N SER A 214 13.32 20.36 8.31
CA SER A 214 14.76 20.50 8.09
C SER A 214 15.22 21.89 8.54
N ASP A 215 15.82 21.98 9.72
CA ASP A 215 16.64 23.14 10.07
C ASP A 215 17.91 23.10 9.19
N PRO A 216 18.22 24.13 8.37
CA PRO A 216 19.35 24.12 7.45
C PRO A 216 20.74 23.92 8.10
N LEU A 217 20.81 23.98 9.43
CA LEU A 217 22.06 24.03 10.21
C LEU A 217 22.44 22.71 10.92
N SER A 218 21.65 21.65 10.81
CA SER A 218 21.84 20.38 11.54
C SER A 218 22.35 19.21 10.66
N MET A 219 23.09 19.50 9.59
CA MET A 219 23.47 18.50 8.59
C MET A 219 24.85 17.88 8.88
N ASP A 220 24.88 16.77 9.61
CA ASP A 220 26.04 15.85 9.64
C ASP A 220 25.76 14.60 8.79
N GLY A 221 26.65 14.29 7.86
CA GLY A 221 26.33 13.69 6.56
C GLY A 221 26.05 12.19 6.50
N THR A 222 26.14 11.44 7.61
CA THR A 222 26.16 9.96 7.55
C THR A 222 24.84 9.29 7.98
N HIS A 223 24.03 9.94 8.83
CA HIS A 223 22.74 9.41 9.33
C HIS A 223 21.50 10.08 8.72
N VAL A 224 21.67 11.17 7.97
CA VAL A 224 20.56 12.01 7.46
C VAL A 224 19.74 11.32 6.37
N LEU A 225 20.38 10.55 5.48
CA LEU A 225 19.70 9.90 4.34
C LEU A 225 18.68 8.81 4.77
N PRO A 226 19.02 7.87 5.67
CA PRO A 226 18.06 6.89 6.19
C PRO A 226 16.90 7.53 6.96
N GLU A 227 17.17 8.53 7.79
CA GLU A 227 16.15 9.24 8.57
C GLU A 227 15.21 10.05 7.67
N TYR A 228 15.76 10.72 6.66
CA TYR A 228 14.98 11.44 5.66
C TYR A 228 14.09 10.49 4.85
N SER A 229 14.63 9.37 4.37
CA SER A 229 13.84 8.39 3.63
C SER A 229 12.71 7.81 4.47
N THR A 230 12.98 7.54 5.76
CA THR A 230 11.95 7.07 6.70
C THR A 230 10.87 8.12 6.89
N ARG A 231 11.25 9.39 7.07
CA ARG A 231 10.31 10.51 7.20
C ARG A 231 9.45 10.71 5.96
N VAL A 232 10.02 10.61 4.77
CA VAL A 232 9.25 10.68 3.51
C VAL A 232 8.22 9.56 3.46
N ASN A 233 8.57 8.33 3.86
CA ASN A 233 7.63 7.22 3.90
C ASN A 233 6.51 7.42 4.94
N ASP A 234 6.83 7.94 6.12
CA ASP A 234 5.82 8.31 7.12
C ASP A 234 4.88 9.39 6.56
N CYS A 235 5.42 10.38 5.85
CA CYS A 235 4.62 11.41 5.20
C CYS A 235 3.78 10.90 4.03
N LYS A 236 4.21 9.86 3.30
CA LYS A 236 3.33 9.20 2.32
C LYS A 236 2.06 8.67 2.99
N THR A 237 2.17 8.10 4.19
CA THR A 237 1.00 7.63 4.94
C THR A 237 0.05 8.78 5.29
N VAL A 238 0.59 9.94 5.70
CA VAL A 238 -0.20 11.16 5.96
C VAL A 238 -0.91 11.66 4.69
N VAL A 239 -0.21 11.69 3.55
CA VAL A 239 -0.78 12.06 2.24
C VAL A 239 -1.93 11.12 1.86
N LEU A 240 -1.75 9.81 2.01
CA LEU A 240 -2.79 8.83 1.70
C LEU A 240 -4.02 8.98 2.60
N ARG A 241 -3.85 9.33 3.88
CA ARG A 241 -4.97 9.61 4.80
C ARG A 241 -5.71 10.88 4.40
N TRP A 242 -5.00 11.92 3.93
CA TRP A 242 -5.62 13.13 3.40
C TRP A 242 -6.44 12.81 2.14
N LEU A 243 -5.88 12.02 1.20
CA LEU A 243 -6.64 11.56 0.03
C LEU A 243 -7.91 10.80 0.46
N ALA A 244 -7.80 9.89 1.42
CA ALA A 244 -8.96 9.17 1.96
C ALA A 244 -9.98 10.07 2.68
N SER A 245 -9.56 11.22 3.21
CA SER A 245 -10.46 12.21 3.80
C SER A 245 -11.18 13.06 2.74
N LYS A 246 -10.65 13.17 1.52
CA LYS A 246 -11.34 13.83 0.40
C LYS A 246 -12.26 12.88 -0.37
N LEU A 247 -11.94 11.59 -0.39
CA LEU A 247 -12.71 10.57 -1.10
C LEU A 247 -13.78 9.92 -0.19
N ASN A 248 -14.87 9.42 -0.78
CA ASN A 248 -15.76 8.52 -0.04
C ASN A 248 -15.07 7.15 0.21
N PRO A 249 -15.47 6.37 1.24
CA PRO A 249 -14.79 5.12 1.59
C PRO A 249 -14.63 4.14 0.44
N TYR A 250 -15.65 4.03 -0.43
CA TYR A 250 -15.60 3.13 -1.58
C TYR A 250 -14.54 3.57 -2.59
N ARG A 251 -14.48 4.86 -2.94
CA ARG A 251 -13.49 5.39 -3.90
C ARG A 251 -12.08 5.38 -3.32
N ALA A 252 -11.92 5.74 -2.04
CA ALA A 252 -10.64 5.63 -1.34
C ALA A 252 -10.10 4.20 -1.41
N LYS A 253 -10.96 3.20 -1.19
CA LYS A 253 -10.62 1.78 -1.32
C LYS A 253 -10.13 1.42 -2.72
N GLU A 254 -10.86 1.82 -3.77
CA GLU A 254 -10.46 1.54 -5.16
C GLU A 254 -9.09 2.15 -5.49
N VAL A 255 -8.89 3.42 -5.13
CA VAL A 255 -7.64 4.15 -5.37
C VAL A 255 -6.48 3.51 -4.61
N LEU A 256 -6.60 3.32 -3.30
CA LEU A 256 -5.51 2.75 -2.50
C LEU A 256 -5.16 1.32 -2.90
N ARG A 257 -6.16 0.49 -3.24
CA ARG A 257 -5.93 -0.86 -3.74
C ARG A 257 -5.25 -0.84 -5.12
N GLY A 258 -5.63 0.07 -6.01
CA GLY A 258 -4.94 0.20 -7.30
C GLY A 258 -3.48 0.63 -7.14
N LEU A 259 -3.20 1.56 -6.21
CA LEU A 259 -1.83 2.00 -5.92
C LEU A 259 -0.96 0.89 -5.33
N THR A 260 -1.50 0.03 -4.46
CA THR A 260 -0.72 -1.06 -3.85
C THR A 260 -0.45 -2.21 -4.83
N ASN A 261 -1.39 -2.50 -5.74
CA ASN A 261 -1.23 -3.56 -6.73
C ASN A 261 -0.04 -3.34 -7.68
N CYS A 262 0.37 -2.09 -7.90
CA CYS A 262 1.51 -1.77 -8.76
C CYS A 262 2.88 -2.13 -8.17
N ASN A 263 2.96 -2.32 -6.85
CA ASN A 263 4.22 -2.64 -6.17
C ASN A 263 4.47 -4.16 -6.05
N VAL A 264 3.53 -5.01 -6.47
CA VAL A 264 3.60 -6.47 -6.26
C VAL A 264 4.52 -7.18 -7.28
N ASN A 265 4.95 -6.49 -8.35
CA ASN A 265 5.77 -7.06 -9.43
C ASN A 265 7.23 -6.55 -9.50
N LYS A 266 7.77 -5.94 -8.44
CA LYS A 266 9.19 -5.53 -8.38
C LYS A 266 10.07 -6.57 -7.64
N GLY A 267 9.78 -7.85 -7.87
CA GLY A 267 10.57 -9.00 -7.39
C GLY A 267 11.70 -9.36 -8.32
#